data_AF-A0A4U1W5C4-F1
#
_entry.id   AF-A0A4U1W5C4-F1
#
_cell.length_a   1.000
_cell.length_b   1.000
_cell.length_c   1.000
_cell.angle_alpha   90.00
_cell.angle_beta   90.00
_cell.angle_gamma   90.00
#
_symmetry.space_group_name_H-M   'P 1'
#
loop_
_entity.id
_entity.type
_entity.pdbx_description
1 polymer ?
#
loop_
_entity_poly.entity_id
_entity_poly.type
_entity_poly.pdbx_seq_one_letter_code
_entity_poly.pdbx_strand_id
1 'polypeptide(L)'
;MAKTKTKPTLTVIKPGPLSLIQDFGRFGVAHLGLTQGGPVDDYSYSWANHLLGNPVNQAALEITLGQCALRIDFDCEMALCGGDLQAKLDGKPQANWSTFQAFKGQVLSFGLPKNGLRAYLAIKGGFDVPSTLDSCSTVTREKIGGLTQDGEPCQQGQQIAFTQHQLSHSFKAVSVTFRYTPDYNLPVNLRVIEGYQSELFSESAKETLYNAQYHVDQNSNRMGYRLSGEPVDSPDISLLSEGIALGAIQIPQDGQPIVLLNDRQTIGGYPKIGCVARIDLPRLAQAKPGHAISFSKGDRLGLQDVWCQWAQFFGY
;
A
#
# COMPACT_ATOMS: atom_id res chain seq x y z
N MET A 1 28.60 28.54 -16.19
CA MET A 1 27.67 27.50 -16.65
C MET A 1 27.88 26.25 -15.80
N ALA A 2 27.04 26.05 -14.77
CA ALA A 2 27.08 24.81 -14.01
C ALA A 2 26.61 23.68 -14.94
N LYS A 3 27.46 22.68 -15.19
CA LYS A 3 27.04 21.45 -15.87
C LYS A 3 25.88 20.89 -15.05
N THR A 4 24.67 20.92 -15.58
CA THR A 4 23.51 20.21 -15.04
C THR A 4 23.92 18.74 -14.99
N LYS A 5 24.29 18.25 -13.80
CA LYS A 5 24.55 16.82 -13.60
C LYS A 5 23.25 16.10 -13.93
N THR A 6 23.25 15.31 -14.99
CA THR A 6 22.13 14.43 -15.33
C THR A 6 21.84 13.56 -14.12
N LYS A 7 20.65 13.68 -13.53
CA LYS A 7 20.25 12.84 -12.40
C LYS A 7 20.13 11.38 -12.89
N PRO A 8 20.52 10.38 -12.09
CA PRO A 8 20.25 8.98 -12.40
C PRO A 8 18.74 8.74 -12.52
N THR A 9 18.32 7.98 -13.52
CA THR A 9 16.90 7.71 -13.79
C THR A 9 16.65 6.26 -14.14
N LEU A 10 15.37 5.89 -14.04
CA LEU A 10 14.78 4.77 -14.77
C LEU A 10 13.62 5.28 -15.62
N THR A 11 13.47 4.69 -16.81
CA THR A 11 12.44 5.09 -17.78
C THR A 11 11.28 4.10 -17.74
N VAL A 12 10.06 4.60 -17.60
CA VAL A 12 8.84 3.79 -17.67
C VAL A 12 8.58 3.38 -19.13
N ILE A 13 8.83 2.12 -19.46
CA ILE A 13 8.52 1.56 -20.79
C ILE A 13 7.05 1.20 -20.88
N LYS A 14 6.52 0.58 -19.82
CA LYS A 14 5.10 0.25 -19.67
C LYS A 14 4.70 0.52 -18.22
N PRO A 15 3.70 1.38 -17.96
CA PRO A 15 3.32 1.71 -16.57
C PRO A 15 2.53 0.58 -15.86
N GLY A 16 2.00 -0.39 -16.61
CA GLY A 16 1.06 -1.37 -16.06
C GLY A 16 -0.32 -0.76 -15.80
N PRO A 17 -1.24 -1.50 -15.14
CA PRO A 17 -2.59 -1.01 -14.85
C PRO A 17 -2.60 0.19 -13.90
N LEU A 18 -1.74 0.18 -12.87
CA LEU A 18 -1.59 1.30 -11.94
C LEU A 18 -0.22 1.20 -11.25
N SER A 19 0.65 2.18 -11.50
CA SER A 19 1.92 2.35 -10.81
C SER A 19 2.01 3.76 -10.23
N LEU A 20 2.26 3.86 -8.93
CA LEU A 20 2.20 5.12 -8.18
C LEU A 20 3.48 5.33 -7.38
N ILE A 21 3.95 6.57 -7.31
CA ILE A 21 4.99 6.96 -6.35
C ILE A 21 4.35 7.09 -4.98
N GLN A 22 4.92 6.43 -3.98
CA GLN A 22 4.43 6.46 -2.60
C GLN A 22 5.58 6.67 -1.62
N ASP A 23 5.37 7.55 -0.65
CA ASP A 23 6.07 7.55 0.64
C ASP A 23 5.02 7.28 1.74
N PHE A 24 5.27 7.51 3.04
CA PHE A 24 4.25 7.28 4.08
C PHE A 24 3.02 8.21 4.03
N GLY A 25 3.01 9.16 3.10
CA GLY A 25 1.91 10.08 2.89
C GLY A 25 2.05 11.39 3.65
N ARG A 26 1.07 12.25 3.42
CA ARG A 26 0.99 13.63 3.89
C ARG A 26 0.30 13.67 5.25
N PHE A 27 1.06 13.81 6.33
CA PHE A 27 0.50 13.88 7.68
C PHE A 27 0.00 15.28 8.02
N GLY A 28 -1.00 15.38 8.89
CA GLY A 28 -1.49 16.66 9.41
C GLY A 28 -2.40 17.47 8.48
N VAL A 29 -2.64 17.04 7.24
CA VAL A 29 -3.40 17.81 6.23
C VAL A 29 -4.89 17.46 6.14
N ALA A 30 -5.37 16.49 6.93
CA ALA A 30 -6.77 16.04 6.86
C ALA A 30 -7.81 17.15 7.13
N HIS A 31 -7.45 18.14 7.95
CA HIS A 31 -8.29 19.30 8.24
C HIS A 31 -8.48 20.24 7.04
N LEU A 32 -7.63 20.12 6.00
CA LEU A 32 -7.76 20.83 4.72
C LEU A 32 -8.63 20.06 3.71
N GLY A 33 -9.18 18.90 4.10
CA GLY A 33 -9.93 18.02 3.20
C GLY A 33 -9.07 17.12 2.32
N LEU A 34 -7.75 17.09 2.52
CA LEU A 34 -6.81 16.26 1.78
C LEU A 34 -6.55 14.94 2.51
N THR A 35 -6.54 13.82 1.79
CA THR A 35 -6.19 12.53 2.37
C THR A 35 -4.69 12.41 2.61
N GLN A 36 -4.30 11.49 3.48
CA GLN A 36 -2.89 11.20 3.76
C GLN A 36 -2.20 10.54 2.56
N GLY A 37 -2.85 9.60 1.88
CA GLY A 37 -2.21 8.78 0.85
C GLY A 37 -1.23 7.76 1.44
N GLY A 38 -0.18 7.42 0.70
CA GLY A 38 0.86 6.48 1.13
C GLY A 38 0.63 5.04 0.69
N PRO A 39 1.54 4.10 1.01
CA PRO A 39 1.39 2.70 0.65
C PRO A 39 0.17 2.10 1.35
N VAL A 40 -0.68 1.41 0.60
CA VAL A 40 -1.83 0.68 1.20
C VAL A 40 -1.39 -0.62 1.90
N ASP A 41 -0.20 -1.09 1.58
CA ASP A 41 0.51 -2.16 2.27
C ASP A 41 1.85 -1.58 2.74
N ASP A 42 1.78 -0.94 3.92
CA ASP A 42 2.94 -0.33 4.57
C ASP A 42 3.94 -1.38 5.07
N TYR A 43 3.54 -2.63 5.25
CA TYR A 43 4.41 -3.74 5.63
C TYR A 43 5.45 -4.04 4.55
N SER A 44 4.99 -4.28 3.32
CA SER A 44 5.86 -4.59 2.19
C SER A 44 6.69 -3.38 1.76
N TYR A 45 6.09 -2.19 1.81
CA TYR A 45 6.82 -0.94 1.56
C TYR A 45 7.98 -0.76 2.56
N SER A 46 7.74 -0.97 3.86
CA SER A 46 8.76 -0.80 4.89
C SER A 46 9.90 -1.78 4.72
N TRP A 47 9.60 -3.05 4.41
CA TRP A 47 10.63 -4.06 4.13
C TRP A 47 11.46 -3.77 2.89
N ALA A 48 10.84 -3.29 1.80
CA ALA A 48 11.58 -2.94 0.58
C ALA A 48 12.63 -1.86 0.85
N ASN A 49 12.28 -0.82 1.63
CA ASN A 49 13.23 0.20 2.05
C ASN A 49 14.26 -0.33 3.05
N HIS A 50 13.83 -1.10 4.05
CA HIS A 50 14.70 -1.65 5.09
C HIS A 50 15.81 -2.56 4.53
N LEU A 51 15.48 -3.40 3.55
CA LEU A 51 16.44 -4.28 2.86
C LEU A 51 17.61 -3.53 2.22
N LEU A 52 17.39 -2.27 1.82
CA LEU A 52 18.40 -1.41 1.19
C LEU A 52 19.14 -0.52 2.20
N GLY A 53 18.76 -0.59 3.49
CA GLY A 53 19.25 0.32 4.53
C GLY A 53 18.73 1.74 4.36
N ASN A 54 17.63 1.94 3.62
CA ASN A 54 17.00 3.25 3.51
C ASN A 54 16.32 3.63 4.84
N PRO A 55 16.20 4.94 5.14
CA PRO A 55 15.20 5.40 6.09
C PRO A 55 13.83 4.85 5.72
N VAL A 56 12.99 4.58 6.73
CA VAL A 56 11.70 3.93 6.50
C VAL A 56 10.79 4.74 5.57
N ASN A 57 10.88 6.07 5.61
CA ASN A 57 10.11 6.97 4.78
C ASN A 57 10.88 7.42 3.52
N GLN A 58 11.20 6.48 2.61
CA GLN A 58 11.77 6.81 1.30
C GLN A 58 10.81 6.46 0.17
N ALA A 59 10.68 7.37 -0.79
CA ALA A 59 9.84 7.21 -1.97
C ALA A 59 10.13 5.88 -2.68
N ALA A 60 9.08 5.09 -2.88
CA ALA A 60 9.07 3.81 -3.58
C ALA A 60 7.98 3.80 -4.65
N LEU A 61 8.06 2.86 -5.57
CA LEU A 61 7.05 2.65 -6.60
C LEU A 61 6.11 1.52 -6.16
N GLU A 62 4.85 1.84 -5.91
CA GLU A 62 3.77 0.86 -5.71
C GLU A 62 3.26 0.41 -7.08
N ILE A 63 3.32 -0.89 -7.36
CA ILE A 63 2.89 -1.50 -8.63
C ILE A 63 1.71 -2.41 -8.36
N THR A 64 0.54 -2.09 -8.91
CA THR A 64 -0.69 -2.89 -8.78
C THR A 64 -0.91 -3.74 -10.03
N LEU A 65 -1.22 -5.03 -9.86
CA LEU A 65 -1.47 -6.01 -10.94
C LEU A 65 -0.30 -6.29 -11.90
N GLY A 66 0.89 -5.74 -11.63
CA GLY A 66 2.08 -5.98 -12.43
C GLY A 66 1.95 -5.45 -13.85
N GLN A 67 2.38 -6.24 -14.84
CA GLN A 67 2.39 -5.85 -16.26
C GLN A 67 3.09 -4.51 -16.53
N CYS A 68 4.02 -4.13 -15.67
CA CYS A 68 4.86 -2.95 -15.75
C CYS A 68 6.23 -3.33 -16.34
N ALA A 69 6.88 -2.39 -17.01
CA ALA A 69 8.26 -2.52 -17.47
C ALA A 69 9.02 -1.20 -17.33
N LEU A 70 10.21 -1.28 -16.75
CA LEU A 70 11.10 -0.15 -16.44
C LEU A 70 12.46 -0.43 -17.06
N ARG A 71 12.99 0.51 -17.84
CA ARG A 71 14.38 0.46 -18.33
C ARG A 71 15.28 1.18 -17.33
N ILE A 72 16.37 0.52 -16.98
CA ILE A 72 17.40 1.06 -16.09
C ILE A 72 18.31 1.97 -16.92
N ASP A 73 18.33 3.27 -16.66
CA ASP A 73 19.20 4.20 -17.40
C ASP A 73 20.58 4.36 -16.71
N PHE A 74 20.67 4.01 -15.43
CA PHE A 74 21.86 4.07 -14.58
C PHE A 74 21.91 2.89 -13.62
N ASP A 75 23.11 2.37 -13.36
CA ASP A 75 23.30 1.23 -12.46
C ASP A 75 22.79 1.55 -11.04
N CYS A 76 22.07 0.61 -10.44
CA CYS A 76 21.45 0.78 -9.14
C CYS A 76 21.25 -0.53 -8.38
N GLU A 77 21.04 -0.40 -7.07
CA GLU A 77 20.62 -1.47 -6.16
C GLU A 77 19.15 -1.23 -5.78
N MET A 78 18.33 -2.27 -5.91
CA MET A 78 16.88 -2.21 -5.74
C MET A 78 16.40 -3.36 -4.84
N ALA A 79 15.20 -3.22 -4.31
CA ALA A 79 14.52 -4.27 -3.55
C ALA A 79 13.06 -4.39 -3.97
N LEU A 80 12.57 -5.62 -3.94
CA LEU A 80 11.18 -5.95 -4.23
C LEU A 80 10.56 -6.65 -3.03
N CYS A 81 9.40 -6.18 -2.59
CA CYS A 81 8.55 -6.82 -1.58
C CYS A 81 7.07 -6.70 -1.98
N GLY A 82 6.19 -7.42 -1.27
CA GLY A 82 4.76 -7.49 -1.58
C GLY A 82 4.39 -8.73 -2.39
N GLY A 83 3.29 -8.65 -3.13
CA GLY A 83 2.82 -9.73 -3.99
C GLY A 83 3.89 -10.16 -5.01
N ASP A 84 3.94 -11.46 -5.30
CA ASP A 84 4.82 -11.98 -6.34
C ASP A 84 4.25 -11.66 -7.73
N LEU A 85 4.72 -10.55 -8.29
CA LEU A 85 4.36 -10.09 -9.63
C LEU A 85 5.25 -10.69 -10.74
N GLN A 86 5.96 -11.79 -10.45
CA GLN A 86 6.82 -12.50 -11.40
C GLN A 86 7.88 -11.58 -12.03
N ALA A 87 8.57 -10.80 -11.20
CA ALA A 87 9.56 -9.83 -11.64
C ALA A 87 10.73 -10.50 -12.38
N LYS A 88 11.16 -9.91 -13.49
CA LYS A 88 12.27 -10.38 -14.32
C LYS A 88 13.15 -9.22 -14.77
N LEU A 89 14.47 -9.38 -14.66
CA LEU A 89 15.46 -8.46 -15.18
C LEU A 89 16.08 -9.09 -16.44
N ASP A 90 15.86 -8.49 -17.61
CA ASP A 90 16.21 -9.08 -18.92
C ASP A 90 15.75 -10.54 -19.08
N GLY A 91 14.52 -10.80 -18.67
CA GLY A 91 13.91 -12.15 -18.73
C GLY A 91 14.36 -13.11 -17.63
N LYS A 92 15.37 -12.77 -16.82
CA LYS A 92 15.82 -13.59 -15.68
C LYS A 92 14.98 -13.31 -14.44
N PRO A 93 14.32 -14.32 -13.85
CA PRO A 93 13.52 -14.15 -12.63
C PRO A 93 14.32 -13.50 -11.49
N GLN A 94 13.70 -12.54 -10.82
CA GLN A 94 14.21 -11.95 -9.59
C GLN A 94 13.48 -12.53 -8.38
N ALA A 95 14.22 -12.79 -7.30
CA ALA A 95 13.61 -13.24 -6.06
C ALA A 95 12.80 -12.09 -5.44
N ASN A 96 11.55 -12.35 -5.09
CA ASN A 96 10.75 -11.42 -4.31
C ASN A 96 11.24 -11.39 -2.85
N TRP A 97 10.91 -10.34 -2.10
CA TRP A 97 11.37 -10.10 -0.73
C TRP A 97 12.89 -10.06 -0.60
N SER A 98 13.58 -9.50 -1.60
CA SER A 98 15.04 -9.48 -1.65
C SER A 98 15.61 -8.29 -2.41
N THR A 99 16.90 -8.02 -2.19
CA THR A 99 17.67 -7.04 -2.97
C THR A 99 18.28 -7.64 -4.23
N PHE A 100 18.47 -6.81 -5.24
CA PHE A 100 19.18 -7.13 -6.47
C PHE A 100 19.87 -5.89 -7.04
N GLN A 101 20.90 -6.09 -7.86
CA GLN A 101 21.49 -5.02 -8.66
C GLN A 101 20.92 -5.05 -10.06
N ALA A 102 20.68 -3.86 -10.62
CA ALA A 102 20.25 -3.69 -11.99
C ALA A 102 21.19 -2.70 -12.70
N PHE A 103 21.62 -3.06 -13.89
CA PHE A 103 22.62 -2.31 -14.65
C PHE A 103 21.97 -1.54 -15.80
N LYS A 104 22.65 -0.48 -16.24
CA LYS A 104 22.23 0.36 -17.35
C LYS A 104 21.92 -0.49 -18.59
N GLY A 105 20.78 -0.18 -19.22
CA GLY A 105 20.29 -0.84 -20.43
C GLY A 105 19.40 -2.05 -20.14
N GLN A 106 19.44 -2.61 -18.93
CA GLN A 106 18.56 -3.72 -18.56
C GLN A 106 17.11 -3.26 -18.41
N VAL A 107 16.19 -4.20 -18.61
CA VAL A 107 14.75 -3.98 -18.43
C VAL A 107 14.22 -4.85 -17.31
N LEU A 108 13.72 -4.20 -16.25
CA LEU A 108 12.94 -4.83 -15.21
C LEU A 108 11.48 -4.90 -15.66
N SER A 109 10.90 -6.09 -15.66
CA SER A 109 9.55 -6.37 -16.13
C SER A 109 8.76 -7.15 -15.09
N PHE A 110 7.45 -6.92 -15.04
CA PHE A 110 6.52 -7.59 -14.14
C PHE A 110 5.45 -8.31 -14.95
N GLY A 111 5.14 -9.54 -14.57
CA GLY A 111 4.06 -10.34 -15.14
C GLY A 111 2.73 -10.11 -14.44
N LEU A 112 1.82 -11.08 -14.58
CA LEU A 112 0.61 -11.15 -13.77
C LEU A 112 0.94 -11.61 -12.34
N PRO A 113 0.21 -11.18 -11.31
CA PRO A 113 0.46 -11.59 -9.93
C PRO A 113 0.24 -13.10 -9.73
N LYS A 114 1.29 -13.82 -9.32
CA LYS A 114 1.19 -15.21 -8.85
C LYS A 114 0.46 -15.29 -7.51
N ASN A 115 0.77 -14.38 -6.59
CA ASN A 115 0.08 -14.16 -5.33
C ASN A 115 0.06 -12.66 -4.99
N GLY A 116 -0.80 -12.26 -4.04
CA GLY A 116 -0.99 -10.85 -3.71
C GLY A 116 -1.46 -10.01 -4.90
N LEU A 117 -1.53 -8.69 -4.72
CA LEU A 117 -2.05 -7.74 -5.70
C LEU A 117 -1.05 -6.61 -6.01
N ARG A 118 -0.24 -6.22 -5.03
CA ARG A 118 0.63 -5.04 -5.09
C ARG A 118 2.07 -5.41 -4.73
N ALA A 119 3.05 -4.87 -5.44
CA ALA A 119 4.46 -4.94 -5.06
C ALA A 119 5.02 -3.54 -4.87
N TYR A 120 6.05 -3.44 -4.04
CA TYR A 120 6.80 -2.21 -3.83
C TYR A 120 8.20 -2.41 -4.35
N LEU A 121 8.60 -1.54 -5.27
CA LEU A 121 9.95 -1.45 -5.79
C LEU A 121 10.62 -0.26 -5.12
N ALA A 122 11.59 -0.55 -4.24
CA ALA A 122 12.44 0.45 -3.64
C ALA A 122 13.79 0.50 -4.37
N ILE A 123 14.43 1.66 -4.32
CA ILE A 123 15.80 1.87 -4.81
C ILE A 123 16.65 2.46 -3.69
N LYS A 124 17.93 2.09 -3.65
CA LYS A 124 18.82 2.55 -2.58
C LYS A 124 18.97 4.07 -2.63
N GLY A 125 18.76 4.71 -1.47
CA GLY A 125 18.67 6.16 -1.35
C GLY A 125 17.32 6.77 -1.79
N GLY A 126 16.35 5.95 -2.22
CA GLY A 126 14.99 6.38 -2.59
C GLY A 126 14.89 7.04 -3.98
N PHE A 127 13.65 7.12 -4.49
CA PHE A 127 13.35 7.92 -5.66
C PHE A 127 13.43 9.42 -5.33
N ASP A 128 14.06 10.18 -6.23
CA ASP A 128 14.20 11.64 -6.13
C ASP A 128 13.05 12.28 -6.91
N VAL A 129 11.95 12.49 -6.19
CA VAL A 129 10.67 12.97 -6.71
C VAL A 129 10.25 14.22 -5.96
N PRO A 130 9.53 15.15 -6.62
CA PRO A 130 9.02 16.33 -5.94
C PRO A 130 8.03 15.95 -4.82
N SER A 131 8.00 16.76 -3.76
CA SER A 131 7.05 16.65 -2.67
C SER A 131 6.12 17.87 -2.63
N THR A 132 4.89 17.63 -2.17
CA THR A 132 3.90 18.66 -1.85
C THR A 132 3.33 18.34 -0.48
N LEU A 133 3.28 19.34 0.41
CA LEU A 133 2.83 19.15 1.80
C LEU A 133 3.62 18.02 2.50
N ASP A 134 4.95 18.08 2.37
CA ASP A 134 5.92 17.15 2.98
C ASP A 134 5.79 15.67 2.58
N SER A 135 5.12 15.36 1.46
CA SER A 135 5.14 14.01 0.90
C SER A 135 5.03 13.97 -0.63
N CYS A 136 5.60 12.92 -1.22
CA CYS A 136 5.55 12.65 -2.65
C CYS A 136 4.44 11.66 -3.05
N SER A 137 3.67 11.15 -2.09
CA SER A 137 2.61 10.17 -2.37
C SER A 137 1.64 10.66 -3.42
N THR A 138 1.37 9.82 -4.41
CA THR A 138 0.35 10.05 -5.41
C THR A 138 -1.03 9.74 -4.82
N VAL A 139 -1.95 10.72 -4.86
CA VAL A 139 -3.39 10.50 -4.63
C VAL A 139 -4.14 10.99 -5.87
N THR A 140 -4.63 10.03 -6.66
CA THR A 140 -5.25 10.28 -7.97
C THR A 140 -6.55 11.08 -7.87
N ARG A 141 -7.39 10.78 -6.88
CA ARG A 141 -8.65 11.50 -6.65
C ARG A 141 -8.44 13.00 -6.45
N GLU A 142 -7.41 13.36 -5.71
CA GLU A 142 -7.10 14.74 -5.32
C GLU A 142 -6.15 15.43 -6.29
N LYS A 143 -5.64 14.71 -7.29
CA LYS A 143 -4.68 15.22 -8.28
C LYS A 143 -3.45 15.85 -7.62
N ILE A 144 -2.91 15.16 -6.61
CA ILE A 144 -1.80 15.65 -5.80
C ILE A 144 -0.67 14.61 -5.69
N GLY A 145 0.57 15.11 -5.69
CA GLY A 145 1.78 14.32 -5.54
C GLY A 145 2.12 13.50 -6.79
N GLY A 146 2.97 12.50 -6.62
CA GLY A 146 3.51 11.73 -7.75
C GLY A 146 4.63 12.43 -8.50
N LEU A 147 5.01 11.85 -9.64
CA LEU A 147 6.18 12.29 -10.40
C LEU A 147 6.06 13.72 -10.93
N THR A 148 4.84 14.11 -11.32
CA THR A 148 4.50 15.39 -11.95
C THR A 148 3.70 16.33 -11.04
N GLN A 149 3.44 15.93 -9.80
CA GLN A 149 2.66 16.68 -8.79
C GLN A 149 1.19 16.95 -9.15
N ASP A 150 0.68 16.33 -10.21
CA ASP A 150 -0.71 16.37 -10.67
C ASP A 150 -1.53 15.15 -10.21
N GLY A 151 -0.95 14.29 -9.37
CA GLY A 151 -1.57 13.08 -8.86
C GLY A 151 -1.82 12.00 -9.90
N GLU A 152 -1.32 12.15 -11.13
CA GLU A 152 -1.48 11.13 -12.16
C GLU A 152 -0.57 9.91 -11.88
N PRO A 153 -1.01 8.70 -12.25
CA PRO A 153 -0.14 7.52 -12.25
C PRO A 153 1.07 7.70 -13.17
N CYS A 154 2.11 6.90 -12.96
CA CYS A 154 3.24 6.86 -13.87
C CYS A 154 2.77 6.58 -15.31
N GLN A 155 3.34 7.28 -16.28
CA GLN A 155 3.00 7.18 -17.69
C GLN A 155 4.19 6.67 -18.51
N GLN A 156 3.90 6.09 -19.68
CA GLN A 156 4.94 5.65 -20.61
C GLN A 156 5.86 6.81 -21.02
N GLY A 157 7.16 6.54 -21.07
CA GLY A 157 8.20 7.50 -21.44
C GLY A 157 8.66 8.40 -20.29
N GLN A 158 7.95 8.43 -19.16
CA GLN A 158 8.38 9.20 -17.99
C GLN A 158 9.67 8.63 -17.40
N GLN A 159 10.51 9.52 -16.88
CA GLN A 159 11.75 9.19 -16.18
C GLN A 159 11.58 9.43 -14.69
N ILE A 160 11.86 8.42 -13.89
CA ILE A 160 11.82 8.51 -12.43
C ILE A 160 13.26 8.64 -11.96
N ALA A 161 13.60 9.81 -11.42
CA ALA A 161 14.94 10.06 -10.90
C ALA A 161 15.14 9.34 -9.55
N PHE A 162 16.39 9.03 -9.22
CA PHE A 162 16.75 8.43 -7.94
C PHE A 162 18.11 8.93 -7.42
N THR A 163 18.32 8.76 -6.12
CA THR A 163 19.56 9.14 -5.45
C THR A 163 20.73 8.27 -5.94
N GLN A 164 21.75 8.90 -6.53
CA GLN A 164 22.96 8.19 -6.95
C GLN A 164 23.66 7.56 -5.73
N HIS A 165 24.04 6.30 -5.85
CA HIS A 165 24.77 5.56 -4.83
C HIS A 165 25.88 4.72 -5.46
N GLN A 166 26.86 4.33 -4.64
CA GLN A 166 27.92 3.43 -5.08
C GLN A 166 27.45 1.98 -5.01
N LEU A 167 27.74 1.21 -6.05
CA LEU A 167 27.49 -0.22 -6.06
C LEU A 167 28.68 -0.97 -5.48
N SER A 168 28.40 -1.94 -4.62
CA SER A 168 29.43 -2.85 -4.13
C SER A 168 29.80 -3.87 -5.20
N HIS A 169 31.09 -4.05 -5.44
CA HIS A 169 31.62 -5.13 -6.30
C HIS A 169 31.40 -6.53 -5.70
N SER A 170 31.26 -6.64 -4.38
CA SER A 170 31.00 -7.89 -3.66
C SER A 170 29.53 -7.99 -3.23
N PHE A 171 28.62 -7.66 -4.14
CA PHE A 171 27.18 -7.69 -3.86
C PHE A 171 26.72 -9.10 -3.49
N LYS A 172 26.00 -9.19 -2.38
CA LYS A 172 25.27 -10.39 -1.97
C LYS A 172 23.83 -9.96 -1.74
N ALA A 173 22.91 -10.59 -2.46
CA ALA A 173 21.49 -10.36 -2.26
C ALA A 173 21.13 -10.67 -0.80
N VAL A 174 20.40 -9.73 -0.18
CA VAL A 174 19.82 -9.91 1.15
C VAL A 174 18.34 -10.17 0.94
N SER A 175 17.81 -11.17 1.64
CA SER A 175 16.39 -11.51 1.59
C SER A 175 15.77 -11.53 2.98
N VAL A 176 14.48 -11.24 3.02
CA VAL A 176 13.69 -11.40 4.23
C VAL A 176 13.53 -12.88 4.51
N THR A 177 13.73 -13.29 5.77
CA THR A 177 13.49 -14.68 6.18
C THR A 177 12.00 -15.03 6.04
N PHE A 178 11.70 -16.29 5.73
CA PHE A 178 10.33 -16.77 5.49
C PHE A 178 9.35 -16.44 6.65
N ARG A 179 9.87 -16.25 7.88
CA ARG A 179 9.08 -15.87 9.06
C ARG A 179 8.43 -14.49 8.95
N TYR A 180 9.00 -13.59 8.15
CA TYR A 180 8.51 -12.24 7.91
C TYR A 180 8.04 -12.02 6.47
N THR A 181 7.94 -13.08 5.66
CA THR A 181 7.31 -13.01 4.35
C THR A 181 5.88 -13.52 4.45
N PRO A 182 4.84 -12.69 4.27
CA PRO A 182 3.46 -13.14 4.34
C PRO A 182 3.13 -14.09 3.19
N ASP A 183 2.46 -15.22 3.48
CA ASP A 183 1.89 -16.08 2.44
C ASP A 183 0.53 -15.52 2.01
N TYR A 184 0.47 -14.76 0.92
CA TYR A 184 -0.76 -14.11 0.44
C TYR A 184 -1.88 -15.04 -0.04
N ASN A 185 -1.69 -16.36 -0.02
CA ASN A 185 -2.74 -17.32 -0.37
C ASN A 185 -3.58 -17.76 0.83
N LEU A 186 -3.10 -17.52 2.07
CA LEU A 186 -3.89 -17.84 3.26
C LEU A 186 -5.13 -16.93 3.38
N PRO A 187 -6.21 -17.42 3.99
CA PRO A 187 -7.40 -16.61 4.28
C PRO A 187 -7.04 -15.31 5.00
N VAL A 188 -7.78 -14.24 4.71
CA VAL A 188 -7.58 -12.94 5.36
C VAL A 188 -8.55 -12.84 6.53
N ASN A 189 -8.02 -12.83 7.75
CA ASN A 189 -8.77 -12.46 8.94
C ASN A 189 -8.36 -11.05 9.38
N LEU A 190 -9.35 -10.18 9.58
CA LEU A 190 -9.13 -8.79 9.98
C LEU A 190 -9.63 -8.61 11.42
N ARG A 191 -8.71 -8.27 12.33
CA ARG A 191 -9.08 -7.97 13.71
C ARG A 191 -9.67 -6.57 13.80
N VAL A 192 -10.84 -6.46 14.41
CA VAL A 192 -11.62 -5.22 14.51
C VAL A 192 -11.58 -4.71 15.94
N ILE A 193 -11.11 -3.48 16.10
CA ILE A 193 -11.28 -2.71 17.32
C ILE A 193 -12.64 -2.01 17.17
N GLU A 194 -13.66 -2.54 17.88
CA GLU A 194 -14.99 -1.91 17.95
C GLU A 194 -14.87 -0.48 18.46
N GLY A 195 -15.65 0.43 17.88
CA GLY A 195 -15.60 1.87 18.18
C GLY A 195 -16.62 2.64 17.36
N TYR A 196 -16.47 3.97 17.27
CA TYR A 196 -17.42 4.86 16.58
C TYR A 196 -18.86 4.67 17.09
N GLN A 197 -19.73 4.09 16.26
CA GLN A 197 -21.14 3.88 16.54
C GLN A 197 -21.42 2.41 16.88
N SER A 198 -20.42 1.59 17.25
CA SER A 198 -20.61 0.17 17.58
C SER A 198 -21.78 -0.09 18.54
N GLU A 199 -21.97 0.77 19.54
CA GLU A 199 -23.06 0.65 20.52
C GLU A 199 -24.47 0.83 19.91
N LEU A 200 -24.58 1.46 18.74
CA LEU A 200 -25.83 1.65 18.00
C LEU A 200 -26.15 0.48 17.07
N PHE A 201 -25.18 -0.38 16.77
CA PHE A 201 -25.45 -1.62 16.04
C PHE A 201 -26.05 -2.65 16.99
N SER A 202 -27.06 -3.39 16.53
CA SER A 202 -27.62 -4.50 17.29
C SER A 202 -26.57 -5.59 17.52
N GLU A 203 -26.76 -6.40 18.56
CA GLU A 203 -25.87 -7.56 18.77
C GLU A 203 -25.95 -8.56 17.60
N SER A 204 -27.11 -8.73 16.98
CA SER A 204 -27.25 -9.54 15.76
C SER A 204 -26.39 -9.02 14.60
N ALA A 205 -26.32 -7.69 14.40
CA ALA A 205 -25.48 -7.10 13.36
C ALA A 205 -23.98 -7.37 13.62
N LYS A 206 -23.54 -7.24 14.87
CA LYS A 206 -22.17 -7.57 15.26
C LYS A 206 -21.89 -9.06 15.06
N GLU A 207 -22.80 -9.94 15.46
CA GLU A 207 -22.69 -11.38 15.24
C GLU A 207 -22.59 -11.72 13.75
N THR A 208 -23.39 -11.09 12.88
CA THR A 208 -23.30 -11.26 11.43
C THR A 208 -21.91 -10.87 10.92
N LEU A 209 -21.39 -9.70 11.30
CA LEU A 209 -20.05 -9.27 10.88
C LEU A 209 -18.96 -10.28 11.26
N TYR A 210 -19.00 -10.83 12.48
CA TYR A 210 -17.95 -11.71 12.99
C TYR A 210 -18.08 -13.17 12.56
N ASN A 211 -19.29 -13.65 12.27
CA ASN A 211 -19.52 -15.05 11.91
C ASN A 211 -19.66 -15.29 10.41
N ALA A 212 -20.00 -14.26 9.62
CA ALA A 212 -20.12 -14.38 8.18
C ALA A 212 -18.75 -14.35 7.47
N GLN A 213 -18.74 -14.93 6.27
CA GLN A 213 -17.63 -14.82 5.33
C GLN A 213 -17.99 -13.80 4.25
N TYR A 214 -17.08 -12.87 4.01
CA TYR A 214 -17.23 -11.85 2.97
C TYR A 214 -16.23 -12.08 1.84
N HIS A 215 -16.47 -11.46 0.69
CA HIS A 215 -15.59 -11.52 -0.47
C HIS A 215 -15.24 -10.12 -0.94
N VAL A 216 -14.00 -9.91 -1.38
CA VAL A 216 -13.60 -8.61 -1.95
C VAL A 216 -14.38 -8.36 -3.24
N ASP A 217 -15.04 -7.21 -3.31
CA ASP A 217 -15.78 -6.78 -4.50
C ASP A 217 -14.84 -6.23 -5.59
N GLN A 218 -15.27 -6.31 -6.86
CA GLN A 218 -14.54 -5.80 -8.02
C GLN A 218 -14.30 -4.28 -7.95
N ASN A 219 -15.16 -3.53 -7.25
CA ASN A 219 -15.07 -2.09 -7.10
C ASN A 219 -14.14 -1.64 -5.94
N SER A 220 -13.33 -2.54 -5.41
CA SER A 220 -12.35 -2.25 -4.34
C SER A 220 -11.11 -1.53 -4.88
N ASN A 221 -10.68 -0.47 -4.20
CA ASN A 221 -9.51 0.32 -4.61
C ASN A 221 -8.78 0.92 -3.39
N ARG A 222 -7.86 1.87 -3.62
CA ARG A 222 -7.08 2.52 -2.56
C ARG A 222 -7.90 3.42 -1.62
N MET A 223 -9.12 3.80 -1.99
CA MET A 223 -10.03 4.52 -1.09
C MET A 223 -10.64 3.60 -0.06
N GLY A 224 -11.01 2.39 -0.48
CA GLY A 224 -11.58 1.38 0.39
C GLY A 224 -11.89 0.08 -0.33
N TYR A 225 -11.92 -0.98 0.45
CA TYR A 225 -12.32 -2.31 0.01
C TYR A 225 -13.80 -2.50 0.32
N ARG A 226 -14.61 -2.63 -0.73
CA ARG A 226 -16.00 -3.06 -0.62
C ARG A 226 -16.02 -4.56 -0.53
N LEU A 227 -16.81 -5.07 0.41
CA LEU A 227 -16.94 -6.50 0.64
C LEU A 227 -18.39 -6.92 0.38
N SER A 228 -18.55 -8.09 -0.26
CA SER A 228 -19.85 -8.69 -0.53
C SER A 228 -20.05 -9.95 0.29
N GLY A 229 -21.21 -10.10 0.94
CA GLY A 229 -21.53 -11.23 1.78
C GLY A 229 -22.87 -11.06 2.49
N GLU A 230 -23.02 -11.72 3.64
CA GLU A 230 -24.22 -11.59 4.47
C GLU A 230 -24.38 -10.12 4.92
N PRO A 231 -25.50 -9.44 4.58
CA PRO A 231 -25.71 -8.05 4.94
C PRO A 231 -25.69 -7.85 6.45
N VAL A 232 -24.91 -6.87 6.91
CA VAL A 232 -24.92 -6.43 8.30
C VAL A 232 -26.00 -5.36 8.47
N ASP A 233 -26.93 -5.57 9.40
CA ASP A 233 -27.96 -4.57 9.68
C ASP A 233 -27.32 -3.25 10.12
N SER A 234 -27.50 -2.20 9.31
CA SER A 234 -27.04 -0.85 9.63
C SER A 234 -28.09 -0.13 10.47
N PRO A 235 -27.68 0.64 11.51
CA PRO A 235 -28.62 1.51 12.20
C PRO A 235 -29.17 2.57 11.23
N ASP A 236 -30.49 2.82 11.31
CA ASP A 236 -31.15 3.87 10.55
C ASP A 236 -30.98 5.21 11.28
N ILE A 237 -29.81 5.81 11.09
CA ILE A 237 -29.42 7.06 11.72
C ILE A 237 -28.88 8.05 10.68
N SER A 238 -29.26 9.31 10.83
CA SER A 238 -28.61 10.41 10.11
C SER A 238 -27.43 10.90 10.93
N LEU A 239 -26.21 10.62 10.47
CA LEU A 239 -24.98 11.08 11.12
C LEU A 239 -24.52 12.40 10.50
N LEU A 240 -24.12 13.34 11.36
CA LEU A 240 -23.26 14.44 10.94
C LEU A 240 -21.93 13.87 10.45
N SER A 241 -21.41 14.40 9.34
CA SER A 241 -20.12 13.97 8.81
C SER A 241 -19.02 14.16 9.85
N GLU A 242 -18.31 13.08 10.17
CA GLU A 242 -17.23 13.05 11.15
C GLU A 242 -15.93 12.56 10.52
N GLY A 243 -14.80 12.80 11.20
CA GLY A 243 -13.48 12.36 10.76
C GLY A 243 -13.36 10.85 10.65
N ILE A 244 -12.64 10.37 9.64
CA ILE A 244 -12.50 8.95 9.34
C ILE A 244 -11.07 8.46 9.57
N ALA A 245 -10.93 7.51 10.49
CA ALA A 245 -9.69 6.78 10.73
C ALA A 245 -9.39 5.75 9.63
N LEU A 246 -8.10 5.48 9.41
CA LEU A 246 -7.64 4.41 8.52
C LEU A 246 -8.15 3.06 9.07
N GLY A 247 -8.69 2.21 8.19
CA GLY A 247 -9.26 0.93 8.55
C GLY A 247 -10.68 0.99 9.09
N ALA A 248 -11.31 2.17 9.18
CA ALA A 248 -12.72 2.28 9.56
C ALA A 248 -13.62 1.41 8.67
N ILE A 249 -14.54 0.69 9.30
CA ILE A 249 -15.50 -0.19 8.62
C ILE A 249 -16.83 0.54 8.58
N GLN A 250 -17.19 1.04 7.40
CA GLN A 250 -18.52 1.60 7.15
C GLN A 250 -19.50 0.49 6.80
N ILE A 251 -20.69 0.55 7.37
CA ILE A 251 -21.83 -0.29 6.99
C ILE A 251 -22.89 0.65 6.41
N PRO A 252 -23.05 0.71 5.07
CA PRO A 252 -24.13 1.46 4.45
C PRO A 252 -25.49 0.75 4.63
N GLN A 253 -26.56 1.36 4.12
CA GLN A 253 -27.93 0.82 4.21
C GLN A 253 -28.13 -0.49 3.43
N ASP A 254 -27.24 -0.85 2.51
CA ASP A 254 -27.22 -2.16 1.84
C ASP A 254 -26.55 -3.27 2.68
N GLY A 255 -26.02 -2.92 3.86
CA GLY A 255 -25.37 -3.79 4.81
C GLY A 255 -24.00 -4.33 4.38
N GLN A 256 -23.47 -3.89 3.23
CA GLN A 256 -22.22 -4.42 2.68
C GLN A 256 -21.00 -3.69 3.27
N PRO A 257 -20.11 -4.37 4.01
CA PRO A 257 -19.01 -3.68 4.70
C PRO A 257 -18.02 -3.01 3.74
N ILE A 258 -17.56 -1.81 4.10
CA ILE A 258 -16.52 -1.08 3.39
C ILE A 258 -15.37 -0.74 4.34
N VAL A 259 -14.19 -1.33 4.12
CA VAL A 259 -12.98 -1.03 4.89
C VAL A 259 -12.22 0.12 4.22
N LEU A 260 -12.12 1.26 4.89
CA LEU A 260 -11.53 2.47 4.32
C LEU A 260 -9.99 2.48 4.43
N LEU A 261 -9.32 2.84 3.34
CA LEU A 261 -7.86 2.76 3.18
C LEU A 261 -7.19 4.14 3.07
N ASN A 262 -5.97 4.18 2.57
CA ASN A 262 -5.08 5.36 2.56
C ASN A 262 -5.63 6.55 1.75
N ASP A 263 -6.38 6.29 0.69
CA ASP A 263 -6.94 7.33 -0.16
C ASP A 263 -8.40 7.63 0.21
N ARG A 264 -8.89 7.22 1.39
CA ARG A 264 -10.29 7.47 1.83
C ARG A 264 -10.64 8.96 1.91
N GLN A 265 -11.93 9.27 2.02
CA GLN A 265 -12.37 10.63 2.33
C GLN A 265 -12.00 10.99 3.76
N THR A 266 -11.73 12.27 4.03
CA THR A 266 -11.35 12.74 5.37
C THR A 266 -12.53 12.70 6.34
N ILE A 267 -13.74 12.98 5.85
CA ILE A 267 -14.99 12.94 6.60
C ILE A 267 -16.04 12.11 5.87
N GLY A 268 -17.02 11.58 6.61
CA GLY A 268 -18.19 10.92 6.02
C GLY A 268 -19.27 10.57 7.03
N GLY A 269 -20.47 10.28 6.53
CA GLY A 269 -21.69 10.13 7.33
C GLY A 269 -22.26 8.71 7.41
N TYR A 270 -21.54 7.68 6.94
CA TYR A 270 -22.01 6.29 7.13
C TYR A 270 -21.70 5.79 8.55
N PRO A 271 -22.61 5.02 9.16
CA PRO A 271 -22.36 4.33 10.42
C PRO A 271 -21.12 3.46 10.34
N LYS A 272 -20.29 3.53 11.38
CA LYS A 272 -19.08 2.73 11.50
C LYS A 272 -19.15 1.86 12.74
N ILE A 273 -18.90 0.57 12.56
CA ILE A 273 -18.91 -0.42 13.64
C ILE A 273 -17.56 -0.52 14.37
N GLY A 274 -16.48 -0.04 13.74
CA GLY A 274 -15.15 -0.04 14.32
C GLY A 274 -14.05 0.19 13.28
N CYS A 275 -12.82 -0.13 13.66
CA CYS A 275 -11.65 -0.06 12.79
C CYS A 275 -10.92 -1.40 12.73
N VAL A 276 -10.55 -1.81 11.52
CA VAL A 276 -9.57 -2.88 11.32
C VAL A 276 -8.23 -2.44 11.92
N ALA A 277 -7.58 -3.34 12.63
CA ALA A 277 -6.25 -3.14 13.19
C ALA A 277 -5.27 -2.74 12.09
N ARG A 278 -4.46 -1.72 12.35
CA ARG A 278 -3.50 -1.20 11.35
C ARG A 278 -2.60 -2.29 10.77
N ILE A 279 -2.13 -3.20 11.63
CA ILE A 279 -1.24 -4.31 11.24
C ILE A 279 -1.90 -5.34 10.31
N ASP A 280 -3.23 -5.36 10.20
CA ASP A 280 -3.96 -6.29 9.33
C ASP A 280 -4.32 -5.66 7.97
N LEU A 281 -4.25 -4.33 7.84
CA LEU A 281 -4.55 -3.63 6.58
C LEU A 281 -3.62 -4.00 5.41
N PRO A 282 -2.30 -4.16 5.62
CA PRO A 282 -1.40 -4.69 4.59
C PRO A 282 -1.89 -5.99 3.96
N ARG A 283 -2.48 -6.85 4.78
CA ARG A 283 -3.02 -8.13 4.32
C ARG A 283 -4.24 -7.94 3.42
N LEU A 284 -5.15 -7.04 3.79
CA LEU A 284 -6.31 -6.69 2.98
C LEU A 284 -5.89 -6.05 1.65
N ALA A 285 -4.89 -5.17 1.67
CA ALA A 285 -4.36 -4.52 0.47
C ALA A 285 -3.70 -5.50 -0.53
N GLN A 286 -3.52 -6.77 -0.16
CA GLN A 286 -3.03 -7.81 -1.06
C GLN A 286 -4.16 -8.72 -1.57
N ALA A 287 -5.38 -8.59 -1.03
CA ALA A 287 -6.53 -9.35 -1.45
C ALA A 287 -7.06 -8.88 -2.81
N LYS A 288 -7.37 -9.84 -3.68
CA LYS A 288 -7.94 -9.63 -5.02
C LYS A 288 -9.46 -9.77 -4.96
N PRO A 289 -10.21 -9.23 -5.95
CA PRO A 289 -11.64 -9.52 -6.08
C PRO A 289 -11.93 -11.02 -5.99
N GLY A 290 -12.95 -11.38 -5.20
CA GLY A 290 -13.31 -12.77 -4.89
C GLY A 290 -12.52 -13.43 -3.77
N HIS A 291 -11.47 -12.82 -3.22
CA HIS A 291 -10.80 -13.35 -2.03
C HIS A 291 -11.72 -13.29 -0.82
N ALA A 292 -11.71 -14.35 -0.02
CA ALA A 292 -12.44 -14.45 1.23
C ALA A 292 -11.81 -13.61 2.35
N ILE A 293 -12.66 -12.86 3.03
CA ILE A 293 -12.35 -12.04 4.21
C ILE A 293 -13.25 -12.50 5.36
N SER A 294 -12.67 -12.64 6.55
CA SER A 294 -13.41 -12.78 7.81
C SER A 294 -12.97 -11.73 8.81
N PHE A 295 -13.83 -11.45 9.78
CA PHE A 295 -13.53 -10.52 10.86
C PHE A 295 -13.38 -11.26 12.18
N SER A 296 -12.62 -10.70 13.11
CA SER A 296 -12.55 -11.16 14.49
C SER A 296 -12.47 -9.97 15.44
N LYS A 297 -12.87 -10.15 16.70
CA LYS A 297 -12.70 -9.10 17.71
C LYS A 297 -11.22 -8.92 18.02
N GLY A 298 -10.75 -7.68 17.94
CA GLY A 298 -9.37 -7.30 18.25
C GLY A 298 -9.23 -6.78 19.67
N ASP A 299 -8.18 -7.20 20.36
CA ASP A 299 -7.75 -6.57 21.61
C ASP A 299 -6.98 -5.28 21.31
N ARG A 300 -7.55 -4.13 21.69
CA ARG A 300 -6.94 -2.82 21.43
C ARG A 300 -5.53 -2.70 22.00
N LEU A 301 -5.29 -3.18 23.22
CA LEU A 301 -4.00 -3.01 23.90
C LEU A 301 -2.93 -3.90 23.26
N GLY A 302 -3.20 -5.20 23.07
CA GLY A 302 -2.27 -6.10 22.41
C GLY A 302 -1.97 -5.69 20.96
N LEU A 303 -2.97 -5.21 20.21
CA LEU A 303 -2.77 -4.71 18.84
C LEU A 303 -1.92 -3.44 18.81
N GLN A 304 -2.08 -2.55 19.79
CA GLN A 304 -1.25 -1.36 19.93
C GLN A 304 0.20 -1.74 20.25
N ASP A 305 0.43 -2.69 21.15
CA ASP A 305 1.78 -3.15 21.50
C ASP A 305 2.51 -3.75 20.29
N VAL A 306 1.83 -4.58 19.49
CA VAL A 306 2.39 -5.15 18.26
C VAL A 306 2.71 -4.05 17.25
N TRP A 307 1.82 -3.05 17.10
CA TRP A 307 2.08 -1.90 16.24
C TRP A 307 3.29 -1.09 16.71
N CYS A 308 3.44 -0.84 18.01
CA CYS A 308 4.58 -0.11 18.56
C CYS A 308 5.90 -0.87 18.35
N GLN A 309 5.92 -2.18 18.52
CA GLN A 309 7.11 -3.01 18.22
C GLN A 309 7.50 -2.91 16.74
N TRP A 310 6.51 -2.97 15.85
CA TRP A 310 6.72 -2.79 14.42
C TRP A 310 7.30 -1.41 14.11
N ALA A 311 6.67 -0.35 14.64
CA ALA A 311 7.12 1.02 14.47
C ALA A 311 8.58 1.22 14.91
N GLN A 312 8.94 0.68 16.08
CA GLN A 312 10.31 0.74 16.60
C GLN A 312 11.32 -0.03 15.74
N PHE A 313 10.95 -1.21 15.22
CA PHE A 313 11.84 -2.02 14.38
C PHE A 313 12.23 -1.30 13.09
N PHE A 314 11.27 -0.67 12.42
CA PHE A 314 11.54 0.05 11.17
C PHE A 314 12.02 1.49 11.37
N GLY A 315 11.86 2.06 12.56
CA GLY A 315 12.24 3.44 12.86
C GLY A 315 11.21 4.46 12.35
N TYR A 316 9.93 4.18 12.57
CA TYR A 316 8.83 5.14 12.40
C TYR A 316 8.92 6.31 13.41
#